data_AF-A0A952B3T0-F1
#
_entry.id   AF-A0A952B3T0-F1
#
_cell.length_a   1.000
_cell.length_b   1.000
_cell.length_c   1.000
_cell.angle_alpha   90.00
_cell.angle_beta   90.00
_cell.angle_gamma   90.00
#
_symmetry.space_group_name_H-M   'P 1'
#
loop_
_entity.id
_entity.type
_entity.pdbx_description
1 polymer ?
#
loop_
_entity_poly.entity_id
_entity_poly.type
_entity_poly.pdbx_seq_one_letter_code
_entity_poly.pdbx_strand_id
1 'polypeptide(L)'
;MSRKSDVNTIIAAATEQYEIVRKEYDCALQEQSLDLRVPVKNLMENLRSSLDYMAHDIYEACCQSSRATAGKSDPRNIYFPYGRTKADFQSGIGSSLPDLASNNRGVYDLIASIQPFRCNDTWLYDLCSILNEKKHDKLKAQERSETEIYTVESEHGSVSTIVNNPNVKITSMPGAVKIFGVPAEFTSNGIRTAPSDKLAHKRTKWIAFTFEGADVNVIGMLDKAVTGIIDFANRLYTLI
;
A
#
# COMPACT_ATOMS: atom_id res chain seq x y z
N MET A 1 15.21 -16.67 -23.45
CA MET A 1 15.24 -15.29 -23.95
C MET A 1 14.75 -14.44 -22.79
N SER A 2 15.52 -13.47 -22.31
CA SER A 2 15.12 -12.72 -21.11
C SER A 2 13.91 -11.82 -21.42
N ARG A 3 12.88 -11.86 -20.57
CA ARG A 3 11.70 -10.99 -20.63
C ARG A 3 11.98 -9.61 -20.04
N LYS A 4 13.25 -9.26 -19.77
CA LYS A 4 13.66 -7.97 -19.21
C LYS A 4 13.09 -6.77 -19.97
N SER A 5 13.04 -6.83 -21.30
CA SER A 5 12.44 -5.75 -22.10
C SER A 5 10.94 -5.60 -21.83
N ASP A 6 10.22 -6.71 -21.72
CA ASP A 6 8.78 -6.73 -21.44
C ASP A 6 8.50 -6.26 -20.01
N VAL A 7 9.30 -6.72 -19.04
CA VAL A 7 9.22 -6.27 -17.64
C VAL A 7 9.45 -4.76 -17.54
N ASN A 8 10.50 -4.23 -18.17
CA ASN A 8 10.76 -2.80 -18.19
C ASN A 8 9.62 -2.01 -18.84
N THR A 9 9.04 -2.54 -19.92
CA THR A 9 7.90 -1.90 -20.62
C THR A 9 6.67 -1.84 -19.72
N ILE A 10 6.35 -2.94 -19.02
CA ILE A 10 5.21 -2.99 -18.09
C ILE A 10 5.43 -2.08 -16.89
N ILE A 11 6.64 -2.07 -16.32
CA ILE A 11 6.97 -1.19 -15.19
C ILE A 11 6.86 0.28 -15.60
N ALA A 12 7.34 0.65 -16.79
CA ALA A 12 7.21 2.02 -17.30
C ALA A 12 5.73 2.42 -17.46
N ALA A 13 4.91 1.55 -18.07
CA ALA A 13 3.47 1.79 -18.22
C ALA A 13 2.75 1.88 -16.86
N ALA A 14 3.10 1.01 -15.89
CA ALA A 14 2.55 1.05 -14.54
C ALA A 14 2.95 2.34 -13.81
N THR A 15 4.17 2.84 -14.02
CA THR A 15 4.64 4.10 -13.43
C THR A 15 3.87 5.30 -13.99
N GLU A 16 3.68 5.35 -15.31
CA GLU A 16 2.85 6.40 -15.94
C GLU A 16 1.40 6.36 -15.44
N GLN A 17 0.82 5.15 -15.36
CA GLN A 17 -0.52 4.96 -14.84
C GLN A 17 -0.64 5.35 -13.35
N TYR A 18 0.40 5.10 -12.55
CA TYR A 18 0.45 5.53 -11.15
C TYR A 18 0.39 7.05 -11.02
N GLU A 19 1.12 7.81 -11.83
CA GLU A 19 1.06 9.28 -11.81
C GLU A 19 -0.34 9.81 -12.16
N ILE A 20 -1.03 9.16 -13.11
CA ILE A 20 -2.43 9.48 -13.44
C ILE A 20 -3.33 9.19 -12.24
N VAL A 21 -3.25 7.99 -11.66
CA VAL A 21 -4.06 7.58 -10.50
C VAL A 21 -3.81 8.51 -9.30
N ARG A 22 -2.55 8.90 -9.07
CA ARG A 22 -2.18 9.82 -7.99
C ARG A 22 -2.79 11.20 -8.19
N LYS A 23 -2.73 11.73 -9.40
CA LYS A 23 -3.36 13.02 -9.72
C LYS A 23 -4.88 12.97 -9.55
N GLU A 24 -5.52 11.91 -10.04
CA GLU A 24 -6.96 11.72 -9.87
C GLU A 24 -7.34 11.53 -8.39
N TYR A 25 -6.50 10.84 -7.62
CA TYR A 25 -6.65 10.71 -6.17
C TYR A 25 -6.61 12.08 -5.48
N ASP A 26 -5.64 12.92 -5.79
CA ASP A 26 -5.54 14.27 -5.23
C ASP A 26 -6.76 15.14 -5.59
N CYS A 27 -7.26 15.03 -6.83
CA CYS A 27 -8.53 15.65 -7.22
C CYS A 27 -9.71 15.09 -6.42
N ALA A 28 -9.76 13.77 -6.18
CA ALA A 28 -10.82 13.11 -5.41
C ALA A 28 -10.79 13.46 -3.91
N LEU A 29 -9.64 13.92 -3.39
CA LEU A 29 -9.56 14.52 -2.05
C LEU A 29 -10.22 15.90 -2.01
N GLN A 30 -10.13 16.67 -3.09
CA GLN A 30 -10.68 18.04 -3.17
C GLN A 30 -12.15 18.07 -3.59
N GLU A 31 -12.56 17.17 -4.48
CA GLU A 31 -13.91 17.08 -5.05
C GLU A 31 -14.65 15.80 -4.60
N GLN A 32 -15.98 15.76 -4.74
CA GLN A 32 -16.79 14.70 -4.15
C GLN A 32 -17.03 13.46 -5.04
N SER A 33 -16.47 13.33 -6.24
CA SER A 33 -16.89 12.22 -7.13
C SER A 33 -15.91 11.74 -8.19
N LEU A 34 -14.86 11.01 -7.80
CA LEU A 34 -14.04 10.23 -8.75
C LEU A 34 -14.03 8.76 -8.35
N ASP A 35 -14.41 7.89 -9.29
CA ASP A 35 -14.38 6.44 -9.13
C ASP A 35 -13.03 5.88 -9.62
N LEU A 36 -12.10 5.69 -8.67
CA LEU A 36 -10.74 5.23 -8.95
C LEU A 36 -10.62 3.70 -9.05
N ARG A 37 -11.72 2.94 -8.95
CA ARG A 37 -11.65 1.48 -8.84
C ARG A 37 -11.03 0.82 -10.06
N VAL A 38 -11.40 1.26 -11.27
CA VAL A 38 -10.87 0.70 -12.52
C VAL A 38 -9.40 1.08 -12.74
N PRO A 39 -9.00 2.37 -12.66
CA PRO A 39 -7.59 2.75 -12.78
C PRO A 39 -6.68 2.04 -11.77
N VAL A 40 -7.09 1.95 -10.50
CA VAL A 40 -6.34 1.27 -9.44
C VAL A 40 -6.20 -0.23 -9.74
N LYS A 41 -7.29 -0.91 -10.11
CA LYS A 41 -7.24 -2.34 -10.46
C LYS A 41 -6.28 -2.60 -11.61
N ASN A 42 -6.39 -1.85 -12.70
CA ASN A 42 -5.55 -2.03 -13.88
C ASN A 42 -4.07 -1.83 -13.53
N LEU A 43 -3.74 -0.84 -12.70
CA LEU A 43 -2.38 -0.61 -12.21
C LEU A 43 -1.87 -1.82 -11.42
N MET A 44 -2.66 -2.30 -10.46
CA MET A 44 -2.30 -3.47 -9.66
C MET A 44 -2.09 -4.72 -10.54
N GLU A 45 -2.93 -4.93 -11.55
CA GLU A 45 -2.81 -6.06 -12.50
C GLU A 45 -1.52 -5.98 -13.33
N ASN A 46 -1.13 -4.78 -13.78
CA ASN A 46 0.14 -4.55 -14.47
C ASN A 46 1.35 -4.82 -13.57
N LEU A 47 1.34 -4.29 -12.34
CA LEU A 47 2.38 -4.53 -11.34
C LEU A 47 2.54 -6.03 -11.04
N ARG A 48 1.43 -6.74 -10.84
CA ARG A 48 1.47 -8.19 -10.61
C ARG A 48 2.00 -8.95 -11.83
N SER A 49 1.61 -8.56 -13.04
CA SER A 49 2.08 -9.21 -14.26
C SER A 49 3.60 -9.07 -14.41
N SER A 50 4.17 -7.91 -14.05
CA SER A 50 5.61 -7.71 -14.05
C SER A 50 6.35 -8.66 -13.09
N LEU A 51 5.78 -8.90 -11.91
CA LEU A 51 6.31 -9.86 -10.94
C LEU A 51 6.28 -11.30 -11.50
N ASP A 52 5.19 -11.71 -12.13
CA ASP A 52 5.07 -13.05 -12.70
C ASP A 52 6.05 -13.26 -13.88
N TYR A 53 6.28 -12.24 -14.71
CA TYR A 53 7.32 -12.29 -15.75
C TYR A 53 8.73 -12.40 -15.15
N MET A 54 9.02 -11.68 -14.07
CA MET A 54 10.28 -11.83 -13.35
C MET A 54 10.44 -13.24 -12.76
N ALA A 55 9.36 -13.86 -12.27
CA ALA A 55 9.40 -15.24 -11.79
C ALA A 55 9.78 -16.23 -12.90
N HIS A 56 9.26 -16.04 -14.12
CA HIS A 56 9.68 -16.82 -15.28
C HIS A 56 11.17 -16.63 -15.63
N ASP A 57 11.66 -15.39 -15.62
CA ASP A 57 13.07 -15.11 -15.87
C ASP A 57 13.98 -15.75 -14.79
N ILE A 58 13.58 -15.68 -13.52
CA ILE A 58 14.29 -16.36 -12.41
C ILE A 58 14.30 -17.87 -12.62
N TYR A 59 13.17 -18.46 -13.02
CA TYR A 59 13.09 -19.90 -13.26
C TYR A 59 14.06 -20.35 -14.36
N GLU A 60 14.02 -19.67 -15.50
CA GLU A 60 14.88 -19.98 -16.65
C GLU A 60 16.36 -19.80 -16.31
N ALA A 61 16.71 -18.70 -15.63
CA ALA A 61 18.11 -18.38 -15.31
C ALA A 61 18.70 -19.23 -14.18
N CYS A 62 17.90 -19.56 -13.15
CA CYS A 62 18.43 -20.15 -11.92
C CYS A 62 17.98 -21.59 -11.65
N CYS A 63 16.86 -22.05 -12.22
CA CYS A 63 16.24 -23.32 -11.83
C CYS A 63 16.27 -24.35 -12.97
N GLN A 64 15.90 -23.93 -14.19
CA GLN A 64 15.59 -24.83 -15.30
C GLN A 64 16.72 -25.80 -15.64
N SER A 65 17.95 -25.31 -15.84
CA SER A 65 19.08 -26.16 -16.22
C SER A 65 19.38 -27.24 -15.19
N SER A 66 19.40 -26.89 -13.90
CA SER A 66 19.67 -27.83 -12.82
C SER A 66 18.64 -28.97 -12.76
N ARG A 67 17.37 -28.65 -13.02
CA ARG A 67 16.26 -29.62 -13.02
C ARG A 67 16.32 -30.55 -14.21
N ALA A 68 16.59 -30.00 -15.40
CA ALA A 68 16.78 -30.77 -16.62
C ALA A 68 17.90 -31.80 -16.46
N THR A 69 19.05 -31.39 -15.90
CA THR A 69 20.17 -32.31 -15.61
C THR A 69 19.79 -33.39 -14.59
N ALA A 70 18.96 -33.06 -13.60
CA ALA A 70 18.48 -34.00 -12.59
C ALA A 70 17.28 -34.85 -13.04
N GLY A 71 16.81 -34.72 -14.29
CA GLY A 71 15.63 -35.44 -14.80
C GLY A 71 14.32 -35.07 -14.10
N LYS A 72 14.25 -33.89 -13.47
CA LYS A 72 13.03 -33.40 -12.80
C LYS A 72 12.15 -32.64 -13.79
N SER A 73 10.83 -32.82 -13.71
CA SER A 73 9.87 -32.07 -14.53
C SER A 73 9.79 -30.58 -14.17
N ASP A 74 9.41 -29.74 -15.13
CA ASP A 74 9.18 -28.31 -14.87
C ASP A 74 7.92 -28.10 -13.98
N PRO A 75 7.89 -27.05 -13.14
CA PRO A 75 6.69 -26.65 -12.42
C PRO A 75 5.53 -26.37 -13.37
N ARG A 76 4.32 -26.77 -12.96
CA ARG A 76 3.11 -26.55 -13.77
C ARG A 76 2.79 -25.07 -13.93
N ASN A 77 3.00 -24.27 -12.89
CA ASN A 77 2.75 -22.85 -12.87
C ASN A 77 3.93 -22.14 -12.20
N ILE A 78 4.46 -21.11 -12.87
CA ILE A 78 5.51 -20.25 -12.34
C ILE A 78 4.87 -18.89 -12.07
N TYR A 79 4.68 -18.59 -10.79
CA TYR A 79 4.18 -17.30 -10.32
C TYR A 79 5.19 -16.69 -9.36
N PHE A 80 5.13 -15.37 -9.21
CA PHE A 80 5.96 -14.72 -8.21
C PHE A 80 5.56 -15.17 -6.80
N PRO A 81 6.50 -15.68 -5.99
CA PRO A 81 6.18 -16.13 -4.64
C PRO A 81 5.93 -14.93 -3.73
N TYR A 82 4.77 -14.92 -3.08
CA TYR A 82 4.43 -13.99 -2.00
C TYR A 82 3.80 -14.78 -0.86
N GLY A 83 4.17 -14.45 0.38
CA GLY A 83 3.66 -15.15 1.56
C GLY A 83 3.55 -14.22 2.74
N ARG A 84 2.44 -14.30 3.50
CA ARG A 84 2.25 -13.50 4.70
C ARG A 84 3.24 -13.91 5.79
N THR A 85 3.44 -15.20 5.94
CA THR A 85 4.40 -15.79 6.88
C THR A 85 5.59 -16.40 6.16
N LYS A 86 6.66 -16.68 6.91
CA LYS A 86 7.82 -17.42 6.40
C LYS A 86 7.43 -18.79 5.85
N ALA A 87 6.46 -19.47 6.47
CA ALA A 87 5.99 -20.78 6.03
C ALA A 87 5.28 -20.70 4.67
N ASP A 88 4.38 -19.70 4.51
CA ASP A 88 3.68 -19.46 3.23
C ASP A 88 4.67 -19.17 2.12
N PHE A 89 5.68 -18.33 2.40
CA PHE A 89 6.73 -18.01 1.46
C PHE A 89 7.55 -19.25 1.06
N GLN A 90 7.94 -20.08 2.03
CA GLN A 90 8.69 -21.32 1.77
C GLN A 90 7.88 -22.30 0.92
N SER A 91 6.57 -22.41 1.14
CA SER A 91 5.69 -23.22 0.32
C SER A 91 5.56 -22.64 -1.10
N GLY A 92 5.34 -21.33 -1.22
CA GLY A 92 5.22 -20.64 -2.50
C GLY A 92 6.48 -20.78 -3.35
N ILE A 93 7.63 -20.43 -2.79
CA ILE A 93 8.91 -20.52 -3.51
C ILE A 93 9.25 -21.97 -3.88
N GLY A 94 8.97 -22.95 -3.01
CA GLY A 94 9.21 -24.36 -3.31
C GLY A 94 8.38 -24.91 -4.46
N SER A 95 7.18 -24.36 -4.67
CA SER A 95 6.28 -24.77 -5.76
C SER A 95 6.57 -24.06 -7.09
N SER A 96 6.86 -22.76 -7.07
CA SER A 96 7.07 -21.97 -8.29
C SER A 96 8.54 -21.89 -8.72
N LEU A 97 9.48 -21.88 -7.77
CA LEU A 97 10.92 -21.71 -8.00
C LEU A 97 11.71 -22.76 -7.19
N PRO A 98 11.49 -24.06 -7.46
CA PRO A 98 12.11 -25.14 -6.69
C PRO A 98 13.63 -25.10 -6.78
N ASP A 99 14.29 -25.47 -5.69
CA ASP A 99 15.75 -25.53 -5.55
C ASP A 99 16.48 -24.16 -5.70
N LEU A 100 15.76 -23.04 -5.82
CA LEU A 100 16.34 -21.70 -6.01
C LEU A 100 17.34 -21.30 -4.91
N ALA A 101 17.06 -21.61 -3.65
CA ALA A 101 17.96 -21.30 -2.53
C ALA A 101 19.35 -21.95 -2.67
N SER A 102 19.41 -23.13 -3.30
CA SER A 102 20.63 -23.88 -3.53
C SER A 102 21.33 -23.40 -4.81
N ASN A 103 20.57 -23.07 -5.85
CA ASN A 103 21.12 -22.69 -7.14
C ASN A 103 21.58 -21.24 -7.21
N ASN A 104 20.82 -20.32 -6.62
CA ASN A 104 21.15 -18.89 -6.58
C ASN A 104 20.65 -18.28 -5.27
N ARG A 105 21.51 -18.32 -4.25
CA ARG A 105 21.19 -17.79 -2.93
C ARG A 105 20.93 -16.28 -2.95
N GLY A 106 21.62 -15.54 -3.81
CA GLY A 106 21.44 -14.08 -3.95
C GLY A 106 20.03 -13.71 -4.40
N VAL A 107 19.50 -14.40 -5.42
CA VAL A 107 18.13 -14.20 -5.89
C VAL A 107 17.12 -14.66 -4.83
N TYR A 108 17.35 -15.79 -4.15
CA TYR A 108 16.49 -16.23 -3.05
C TYR A 108 16.38 -15.19 -1.93
N ASP A 109 17.52 -14.66 -1.48
CA ASP A 109 17.56 -13.65 -0.41
C ASP A 109 16.96 -12.32 -0.87
N LEU A 110 17.10 -11.95 -2.16
CA LEU A 110 16.44 -10.79 -2.74
C LEU A 110 14.91 -10.91 -2.69
N ILE A 111 14.34 -12.04 -3.15
CA ILE A 111 12.89 -12.29 -3.08
C ILE A 111 12.42 -12.28 -1.63
N ALA A 112 13.16 -12.93 -0.72
CA ALA A 112 12.82 -12.96 0.69
C ALA A 112 12.83 -11.56 1.32
N SER A 113 13.72 -10.67 0.86
CA SER A 113 13.91 -9.34 1.46
C SER A 113 12.69 -8.43 1.35
N ILE A 114 11.82 -8.63 0.36
CA ILE A 114 10.60 -7.84 0.16
C ILE A 114 9.35 -8.49 0.77
N GLN A 115 9.50 -9.65 1.43
CA GLN A 115 8.38 -10.34 2.06
C GLN A 115 8.08 -9.75 3.45
N PRO A 116 6.81 -9.80 3.91
CA PRO A 116 6.39 -9.21 5.18
C PRO A 116 7.21 -9.65 6.38
N PHE A 117 7.58 -10.93 6.45
CA PHE A 117 8.38 -11.48 7.55
C PHE A 117 9.86 -11.03 7.56
N ARG A 118 10.31 -10.28 6.55
CA ARG A 118 11.66 -9.69 6.47
C ARG A 118 11.64 -8.16 6.49
N CYS A 119 10.79 -7.53 5.69
CA CYS A 119 10.74 -6.07 5.58
C CYS A 119 9.80 -5.41 6.60
N ASN A 120 8.99 -6.21 7.33
CA ASN A 120 7.97 -5.72 8.25
C ASN A 120 6.93 -4.81 7.56
N ASP A 121 6.68 -5.05 6.27
CA ASP A 121 5.70 -4.35 5.45
C ASP A 121 4.88 -5.34 4.63
N THR A 122 3.57 -5.16 4.56
CA THR A 122 2.63 -6.09 3.92
C THR A 122 2.32 -5.75 2.47
N TRP A 123 2.87 -4.68 1.90
CA TRP A 123 2.51 -4.18 0.57
C TRP A 123 2.45 -5.25 -0.54
N LEU A 124 3.43 -6.16 -0.60
CA LEU A 124 3.48 -7.21 -1.63
C LEU A 124 2.33 -8.22 -1.42
N TYR A 125 2.11 -8.62 -0.17
CA TYR A 125 1.04 -9.53 0.16
C TYR A 125 -0.33 -8.89 -0.09
N ASP A 126 -0.51 -7.63 0.30
CA ASP A 126 -1.76 -6.89 0.12
C ASP A 126 -2.05 -6.71 -1.38
N LEU A 127 -1.06 -6.29 -2.18
CA LEU A 127 -1.17 -6.18 -3.64
C LEU A 127 -1.68 -7.49 -4.27
N CYS A 128 -1.01 -8.61 -3.96
CA CYS A 128 -1.32 -9.90 -4.58
C CYS A 128 -2.63 -10.53 -4.05
N SER A 129 -2.91 -10.38 -2.75
CA SER A 129 -4.12 -10.92 -2.13
C SER A 129 -5.38 -10.20 -2.60
N ILE A 130 -5.37 -8.86 -2.65
CA ILE A 130 -6.50 -8.05 -3.13
C ILE A 130 -6.89 -8.44 -4.57
N LEU A 131 -5.91 -8.71 -5.44
CA LEU A 131 -6.17 -9.17 -6.81
C LEU A 131 -6.67 -10.61 -6.89
N ASN A 132 -6.33 -11.46 -5.92
CA ASN A 132 -6.69 -12.87 -5.93
C ASN A 132 -8.07 -13.16 -5.33
N GLU A 133 -8.46 -12.43 -4.28
CA GLU A 133 -9.71 -12.70 -3.55
C GLU A 133 -10.97 -12.61 -4.42
N LYS A 134 -10.92 -11.95 -5.58
CA LYS A 134 -12.13 -11.61 -6.36
C LYS A 134 -11.92 -11.60 -7.88
N LYS A 135 -11.20 -12.57 -8.47
CA LYS A 135 -11.09 -12.71 -9.95
C LYS A 135 -12.45 -12.77 -10.70
N HIS A 136 -13.57 -13.04 -10.02
CA HIS A 136 -14.89 -13.25 -10.65
C HIS A 136 -16.10 -12.63 -9.94
N ASP A 137 -15.93 -11.73 -8.97
CA ASP A 137 -17.08 -11.27 -8.17
C ASP A 137 -17.41 -9.79 -8.41
N LYS A 138 -16.59 -8.84 -7.92
CA LYS A 138 -16.76 -7.39 -8.12
C LYS A 138 -15.43 -6.65 -7.98
N LEU A 139 -15.32 -5.45 -8.55
CA LEU A 139 -14.26 -4.49 -8.21
C LEU A 139 -14.33 -4.20 -6.71
N LYS A 140 -13.20 -4.29 -6.00
CA LYS A 140 -13.15 -3.96 -4.58
C LYS A 140 -13.55 -2.48 -4.41
N ALA A 141 -14.60 -2.22 -3.63
CA ALA A 141 -15.00 -0.83 -3.41
C ALA A 141 -13.88 -0.10 -2.66
N GLN A 142 -13.78 1.20 -2.92
CA GLN A 142 -12.92 2.07 -2.13
C GLN A 142 -13.82 2.82 -1.17
N GLU A 143 -13.55 2.70 0.12
CA GLU A 143 -14.25 3.43 1.16
C GLU A 143 -13.58 4.78 1.36
N ARG A 144 -14.34 5.86 1.15
CA ARG A 144 -13.89 7.22 1.48
C ARG A 144 -14.17 7.45 2.96
N SER A 145 -13.11 7.51 3.76
CA SER A 145 -13.18 7.96 5.14
C SER A 145 -12.84 9.44 5.22
N GLU A 146 -13.64 10.20 5.97
CA GLU A 146 -13.39 11.61 6.23
C GLU A 146 -13.26 11.81 7.74
N THR A 147 -12.11 12.31 8.18
CA THR A 147 -11.89 12.69 9.58
C THR A 147 -11.60 14.17 9.64
N GLU A 148 -12.46 14.93 10.30
CA GLU A 148 -12.22 16.35 10.52
C GLU A 148 -11.64 16.57 11.92
N ILE A 149 -10.53 17.29 12.01
CA ILE A 149 -9.87 17.68 13.26
C ILE A 149 -10.03 19.19 13.43
N TYR A 150 -10.51 19.59 14.61
CA TYR A 150 -10.54 20.98 15.03
C TYR A 150 -9.37 21.24 15.97
N THR A 151 -8.54 22.23 15.66
CA THR A 151 -7.36 22.61 16.43
C THR A 151 -7.46 24.06 16.88
N VAL A 152 -7.19 24.30 18.16
CA VAL A 152 -6.92 25.61 18.72
C VAL A 152 -5.45 25.68 19.07
N GLU A 153 -4.74 26.67 18.54
CA GLU A 153 -3.30 26.83 18.73
C GLU A 153 -2.93 28.23 19.21
N SER A 154 -1.80 28.31 19.90
CA SER A 154 -1.14 29.54 20.32
C SER A 154 0.37 29.39 20.12
N GLU A 155 1.14 30.43 20.43
CA GLU A 155 2.61 30.37 20.46
C GLU A 155 3.17 29.32 21.44
N HIS A 156 2.37 28.84 22.39
CA HIS A 156 2.79 27.90 23.44
C HIS A 156 2.33 26.45 23.20
N GLY A 157 1.59 26.16 22.12
CA GLY A 157 1.16 24.81 21.78
C GLY A 157 -0.22 24.75 21.13
N SER A 158 -0.77 23.54 21.02
CA SER A 158 -2.07 23.29 20.40
C SER A 158 -2.91 22.26 21.16
N VAL A 159 -4.23 22.37 21.01
CA VAL A 159 -5.23 21.41 21.48
C VAL A 159 -6.11 21.02 20.31
N SER A 160 -6.24 19.72 20.05
CA SER A 160 -6.99 19.19 18.91
C SER A 160 -8.07 18.22 19.36
N THR A 161 -9.21 18.22 18.66
CA THR A 161 -10.28 17.23 18.84
C THR A 161 -10.81 16.78 17.49
N ILE A 162 -11.28 15.53 17.42
CA ILE A 162 -11.99 15.02 16.24
C ILE A 162 -13.42 15.58 16.27
N VAL A 163 -13.86 16.14 15.15
CA VAL A 163 -15.21 16.66 14.93
C VAL A 163 -16.17 15.49 14.72
N ASN A 164 -17.37 15.59 15.32
CA ASN A 164 -18.45 14.61 15.23
C ASN A 164 -18.06 13.18 15.65
N ASN A 165 -17.08 13.04 16.55
CA ASN A 165 -16.71 11.75 17.10
C ASN A 165 -17.57 11.40 18.34
N PRO A 166 -18.50 10.44 18.26
CA PRO A 166 -19.38 10.09 19.37
C PRO A 166 -18.64 9.46 20.56
N ASN A 167 -17.41 8.97 20.35
CA ASN A 167 -16.58 8.36 21.39
C ASN A 167 -15.77 9.41 22.18
N VAL A 168 -15.79 10.68 21.77
CA VAL A 168 -15.11 11.77 22.47
C VAL A 168 -16.18 12.66 23.12
N LYS A 169 -16.24 12.63 24.45
CA LYS A 169 -17.17 13.47 25.23
C LYS A 169 -16.42 14.17 26.35
N ILE A 170 -16.48 15.50 26.35
CA ILE A 170 -15.91 16.35 27.40
C ILE A 170 -17.07 17.13 28.01
N THR A 171 -17.29 16.99 29.32
CA THR A 171 -18.34 17.70 30.05
C THR A 171 -17.73 18.58 31.13
N SER A 172 -18.08 19.86 31.15
CA SER A 172 -17.63 20.81 32.17
C SER A 172 -18.67 21.88 32.42
N MET A 173 -18.57 22.58 33.55
CA MET A 173 -19.37 23.80 33.77
C MET A 173 -18.89 24.91 32.82
N PRO A 174 -19.77 25.84 32.40
CA PRO A 174 -19.38 26.96 31.54
C PRO A 174 -18.17 27.72 32.10
N GLY A 175 -17.12 27.87 31.28
CA GLY A 175 -15.89 28.58 31.64
C GLY A 175 -14.93 27.85 32.57
N ALA A 176 -15.25 26.62 33.00
CA ALA A 176 -14.34 25.80 33.83
C ALA A 176 -13.13 25.30 33.04
N VAL A 177 -13.33 24.97 31.77
CA VAL A 177 -12.25 24.57 30.87
C VAL A 177 -11.67 25.81 30.21
N LYS A 178 -10.33 25.89 30.22
CA LYS A 178 -9.58 26.98 29.59
C LYS A 178 -8.49 26.40 28.71
N ILE A 179 -8.35 26.93 27.51
CA ILE A 179 -7.25 26.64 26.59
C ILE A 179 -6.36 27.88 26.56
N PHE A 180 -5.10 27.72 26.98
CA PHE A 180 -4.13 28.82 27.11
C PHE A 180 -4.68 30.03 27.91
N GLY A 181 -5.42 29.76 28.99
CA GLY A 181 -6.01 30.78 29.86
C GLY A 181 -7.33 31.37 29.36
N VAL A 182 -7.77 31.05 28.14
CA VAL A 182 -9.03 31.52 27.56
C VAL A 182 -10.13 30.50 27.80
N PRO A 183 -11.31 30.89 28.33
CA PRO A 183 -12.45 29.99 28.47
C PRO A 183 -12.80 29.27 27.17
N ALA A 184 -12.96 27.95 27.25
CA ALA A 184 -13.19 27.07 26.12
C ALA A 184 -14.31 26.06 26.39
N GLU A 185 -15.03 25.68 25.33
CA GLU A 185 -16.08 24.68 25.34
C GLU A 185 -15.86 23.69 24.20
N PHE A 186 -15.89 22.39 24.51
CA PHE A 186 -15.78 21.32 23.54
C PHE A 186 -17.19 20.90 23.10
N THR A 187 -17.43 20.99 21.80
CA THR A 187 -18.71 20.65 21.16
C THR A 187 -18.52 19.53 20.15
N SER A 188 -19.61 18.91 19.68
CA SER A 188 -19.54 17.95 18.57
C SER A 188 -18.88 18.57 17.33
N ASN A 189 -19.06 19.87 17.12
CA ASN A 189 -18.53 20.58 15.97
C ASN A 189 -17.09 21.11 16.18
N GLY A 190 -16.41 20.80 17.28
CA GLY A 190 -15.06 21.28 17.58
C GLY A 190 -14.99 22.15 18.84
N ILE A 191 -14.01 23.05 18.89
CA ILE A 191 -13.70 23.85 20.09
C ILE A 191 -14.17 25.28 19.91
N ARG A 192 -14.96 25.78 20.87
CA ARG A 192 -15.34 27.19 20.97
C ARG A 192 -14.54 27.85 22.08
N THR A 193 -14.05 29.06 21.85
CA THR A 193 -13.38 29.86 22.87
C THR A 193 -14.03 31.24 22.96
N ALA A 194 -13.82 31.93 24.07
CA ALA A 194 -14.04 33.37 24.10
C ALA A 194 -13.13 34.08 23.07
N PRO A 195 -13.51 35.25 22.54
CA PRO A 195 -12.67 36.02 21.62
C PRO A 195 -11.27 36.26 22.19
N SER A 196 -10.25 35.99 21.39
CA SER A 196 -8.85 36.15 21.77
C SER A 196 -7.99 36.34 20.53
N ASP A 197 -7.15 37.37 20.53
CA ASP A 197 -6.19 37.62 19.43
C ASP A 197 -4.97 36.68 19.48
N LYS A 198 -4.85 35.89 20.56
CA LYS A 198 -3.75 34.96 20.80
C LYS A 198 -4.03 33.53 20.34
N LEU A 199 -5.28 33.25 19.96
CA LEU A 199 -5.72 31.91 19.58
C LEU A 199 -6.06 31.86 18.10
N ALA A 200 -5.42 30.94 17.37
CA ALA A 200 -5.80 30.61 16.02
C ALA A 200 -6.64 29.32 16.02
N HIS A 201 -7.72 29.35 15.26
CA HIS A 201 -8.63 28.22 15.11
C HIS A 201 -8.45 27.64 13.70
N LYS A 202 -8.20 26.33 13.62
CA LYS A 202 -8.01 25.60 12.37
C LYS A 202 -8.92 24.38 12.32
N ARG A 203 -9.50 24.14 11.14
CA ARG A 203 -10.16 22.88 10.81
C ARG A 203 -9.36 22.19 9.72
N THR A 204 -8.98 20.95 9.96
CA THR A 204 -8.26 20.12 9.00
C THR A 204 -9.12 18.91 8.68
N LYS A 205 -9.48 18.76 7.42
CA LYS A 205 -10.22 17.59 6.92
C LYS A 205 -9.23 16.60 6.31
N TRP A 206 -9.12 15.43 6.91
CA TRP A 206 -8.38 14.30 6.39
C TRP A 206 -9.33 13.42 5.58
N ILE A 207 -8.94 13.10 4.35
CA ILE A 207 -9.69 12.19 3.49
C ILE A 207 -8.74 11.07 3.10
N ALA A 208 -9.19 9.83 3.26
CA ALA A 208 -8.43 8.65 2.86
C ALA A 208 -9.35 7.64 2.18
N PHE A 209 -8.84 7.03 1.11
CA PHE A 209 -9.49 5.89 0.47
C PHE A 209 -8.82 4.60 0.95
N THR A 210 -9.63 3.68 1.46
CA THR A 210 -9.20 2.33 1.86
C THR A 210 -9.91 1.29 1.01
N PHE A 211 -9.29 0.12 0.85
CA PHE A 211 -9.94 -1.00 0.18
C PHE A 211 -11.02 -1.61 1.08
N GLU A 212 -12.26 -1.76 0.62
CA GLU A 212 -13.38 -2.33 1.41
C GLU A 212 -12.99 -3.65 2.12
N GLY A 213 -13.18 -3.72 3.44
CA GLY A 213 -12.81 -4.90 4.24
C GLY A 213 -11.30 -5.12 4.43
N ALA A 214 -10.45 -4.17 4.02
CA ALA A 214 -9.03 -4.12 4.36
C ALA A 214 -8.67 -2.71 4.88
N ASP A 215 -8.00 -2.64 6.02
CA ASP A 215 -7.48 -1.38 6.57
C ASP A 215 -6.18 -0.97 5.84
N VAL A 216 -6.25 -0.90 4.51
CA VAL A 216 -5.12 -0.64 3.61
C VAL A 216 -5.44 0.61 2.80
N ASN A 217 -4.65 1.66 3.04
CA ASN A 217 -4.72 2.91 2.28
C ASN A 217 -4.30 2.66 0.82
N VAL A 218 -5.16 3.03 -0.12
CA VAL A 218 -5.00 2.72 -1.55
C VAL A 218 -3.72 3.34 -2.09
N ILE A 219 -3.55 4.67 -1.97
CA ILE A 219 -2.41 5.36 -2.57
C ILE A 219 -1.08 4.98 -1.90
N GLY A 220 -1.09 4.81 -0.58
CA GLY A 220 0.08 4.40 0.19
C GLY A 220 0.54 2.98 -0.14
N MET A 221 -0.38 2.06 -0.43
CA MET A 221 -0.03 0.72 -0.90
C MET A 221 0.54 0.76 -2.32
N LEU A 222 -0.09 1.53 -3.23
CA LEU A 222 0.37 1.66 -4.61
C LEU A 222 1.76 2.30 -4.72
N ASP A 223 2.03 3.34 -3.94
CA ASP A 223 3.36 3.98 -3.85
C ASP A 223 4.45 2.96 -3.50
N LYS A 224 4.25 2.23 -2.40
CA LYS A 224 5.16 1.16 -1.97
C LYS A 224 5.30 0.06 -3.01
N ALA A 225 4.21 -0.33 -3.68
CA ALA A 225 4.23 -1.38 -4.68
C ALA A 225 5.02 -0.98 -5.93
N VAL A 226 4.79 0.23 -6.46
CA VAL A 226 5.51 0.74 -7.63
C VAL A 226 7.00 0.84 -7.33
N THR A 227 7.38 1.54 -6.26
CA THR A 227 8.79 1.70 -5.88
C THR A 227 9.44 0.36 -5.56
N GLY A 228 8.76 -0.48 -4.76
CA GLY A 228 9.27 -1.78 -4.36
C GLY A 228 9.52 -2.73 -5.54
N ILE A 229 8.63 -2.74 -6.54
CA ILE A 229 8.78 -3.56 -7.75
C ILE A 229 9.88 -3.02 -8.66
N ILE A 230 10.00 -1.70 -8.83
CA ILE A 230 11.09 -1.07 -9.60
C ILE A 230 12.45 -1.43 -8.99
N ASP A 231 12.60 -1.22 -7.67
CA ASP A 231 13.84 -1.52 -6.96
C ASP A 231 14.18 -3.00 -7.00
N PHE A 232 13.16 -3.86 -6.85
CA PHE A 232 13.32 -5.30 -6.98
C PHE A 232 13.80 -5.69 -8.38
N ALA A 233 13.16 -5.18 -9.44
CA ALA A 233 13.51 -5.48 -10.82
C ALA A 233 14.94 -5.03 -11.15
N ASN A 234 15.31 -3.81 -10.76
CA ASN A 234 16.65 -3.27 -10.95
C ASN A 234 17.71 -4.16 -10.30
N ARG A 235 17.48 -4.61 -9.07
CA ARG A 235 18.40 -5.50 -8.35
C ARG A 235 18.41 -6.91 -8.94
N LEU A 236 17.26 -7.45 -9.29
CA LEU A 236 17.14 -8.79 -9.87
C LEU A 236 17.99 -8.92 -11.13
N TYR A 237 17.85 -7.99 -12.07
CA TYR A 237 18.57 -8.04 -13.34
C TYR A 237 20.06 -7.66 -13.26
N THR A 238 20.59 -7.46 -12.06
CA THR A 238 22.06 -7.46 -11.81
C THR A 238 22.56 -8.82 -11.34
N LEU A 239 21.67 -9.71 -10.90
CA LEU A 239 21.98 -11.04 -10.36
C LEU A 239 21.75 -12.17 -11.38
N ILE A 240 21.03 -11.89 -12.48
CA ILE A 240 20.69 -12.84 -13.55
C ILE A 240 20.97 -12.27 -14.94
#